data_AF-A0A4Q6A2N3-F1
#
_entry.id   AF-A0A4Q6A2N3-F1
#
_cell.length_a   1.000
_cell.length_b   1.000
_cell.length_c   1.000
_cell.angle_alpha   90.00
_cell.angle_beta   90.00
_cell.angle_gamma   90.00
#
_symmetry.space_group_name_H-M   'P 1'
#
loop_
_entity.id
_entity.type
_entity.pdbx_description
1 polymer ?
#
loop_
_entity_poly.entity_id
_entity_poly.type
_entity_poly.pdbx_seq_one_letter_code
_entity_poly.pdbx_strand_id
1 'polypeptide(L)' 'MPAAYYENLDTQPQKAWPEILNLQGVNDFDPNDPLYYIMEHCGADPRAKQLRWVSDSSVNLEFYNPADAAAALLLLT' A
#
# COMPACT_ATOMS: atom_id res chain seq x y z
N MET A 1 34.21 5.83 5.79
CA MET A 1 32.76 5.52 5.79
C MET A 1 32.58 4.03 5.52
N PRO A 2 31.64 3.34 6.20
CA PRO A 2 31.36 1.92 5.97
C PRO A 2 30.95 1.64 4.52
N ALA A 3 31.33 0.49 3.98
CA ALA A 3 31.02 0.07 2.60
C ALA A 3 29.51 -0.02 2.31
N ALA A 4 28.68 -0.18 3.34
CA ALA A 4 27.21 -0.22 3.24
C ALA A 4 26.58 1.09 2.71
N TYR A 5 27.30 2.22 2.75
CA TYR A 5 26.81 3.49 2.18
C TYR A 5 26.98 3.60 0.65
N TYR A 6 27.68 2.64 0.03
CA TYR A 6 27.95 2.61 -1.41
C TYR A 6 27.18 1.51 -2.13
N GLU A 7 26.14 0.94 -1.51
CA GLU A 7 25.22 0.07 -2.21
C GLU A 7 24.48 0.90 -3.26
N ASN A 8 24.79 0.68 -4.54
CA ASN A 8 24.07 1.31 -5.65
C ASN A 8 22.64 0.80 -5.63
N LEU A 9 21.70 1.65 -5.22
CA LEU A 9 20.27 1.36 -5.25
C LEU A 9 19.78 0.96 -6.66
N ASP A 10 20.46 1.43 -7.71
CA ASP A 10 20.19 1.08 -9.11
C ASP A 10 20.57 -0.36 -9.49
N THR A 11 21.39 -1.04 -8.68
CA THR A 11 21.82 -2.43 -8.96
C THR A 11 20.91 -3.48 -8.34
N GLN A 12 20.00 -3.07 -7.46
CA GLN A 12 18.95 -3.95 -6.98
C GLN A 12 17.85 -3.98 -8.03
N PRO A 13 17.45 -5.17 -8.55
CA PRO A 13 16.25 -5.23 -9.39
C PRO A 13 15.12 -4.60 -8.57
N GLN A 14 14.48 -3.57 -9.14
CA GLN A 14 13.35 -2.90 -8.53
C GLN A 14 12.30 -3.99 -8.27
N LYS A 15 12.29 -4.53 -7.05
CA LYS A 15 11.37 -5.59 -6.69
C LYS A 15 10.00 -4.95 -6.76
N ALA A 16 9.20 -5.32 -7.75
CA ALA A 16 7.82 -4.89 -7.79
C ALA A 16 7.13 -5.50 -6.55
N TRP A 17 6.31 -4.68 -5.88
CA TRP A 17 5.43 -5.12 -4.79
C TRP A 17 4.00 -5.07 -5.32
N PRO A 18 3.64 -5.92 -6.29
CA PRO A 18 2.37 -5.84 -6.99
C PRO A 18 1.15 -6.07 -6.08
N GLU A 19 1.35 -6.64 -4.90
CA GLU A 19 0.37 -6.81 -3.84
C GLU A 19 0.17 -5.56 -2.96
N ILE A 20 0.96 -4.49 -3.16
CA ILE A 20 0.85 -3.25 -2.38
C ILE A 20 0.20 -2.16 -3.23
N LEU A 21 -0.93 -1.65 -2.74
CA LEU A 21 -1.55 -0.42 -3.21
C LEU A 21 -1.18 0.72 -2.29
N ASN A 22 -0.91 1.89 -2.84
CA ASN A 22 -0.72 3.09 -2.05
C ASN A 22 -1.94 4.02 -2.19
N LEU A 23 -2.61 4.31 -1.07
CA LEU A 23 -3.72 5.24 -0.99
C LEU A 23 -3.21 6.60 -0.55
N GLN A 24 -3.36 7.61 -1.42
CA GLN A 24 -2.93 8.99 -1.22
C GLN A 24 -4.09 9.89 -0.80
N GLY A 25 -3.78 11.03 -0.17
CA GLY A 25 -4.77 12.06 0.14
C GLY A 25 -5.52 11.83 1.45
N VAL A 26 -5.05 10.92 2.30
CA VAL A 26 -5.70 10.48 3.55
C VAL A 26 -5.33 11.36 4.75
N ASN A 27 -5.17 12.68 4.55
CA ASN A 27 -4.70 13.61 5.60
C ASN A 27 -5.65 13.73 6.79
N ASP A 28 -6.94 13.49 6.55
CA ASP A 28 -8.00 13.59 7.56
C ASP A 28 -8.40 12.22 8.13
N PHE A 29 -7.68 11.15 7.78
CA PHE A 29 -7.96 9.81 8.25
C PHE A 29 -7.32 9.59 9.63
N ASP A 30 -8.13 9.14 10.58
CA ASP A 30 -7.63 8.54 11.81
C ASP A 30 -6.94 7.19 11.53
N PRO A 31 -6.12 6.66 12.45
CA PRO A 31 -5.33 5.46 12.21
C PRO A 31 -6.11 4.22 11.72
N ASN A 32 -7.40 4.12 12.05
CA ASN A 32 -8.29 3.02 11.67
C ASN A 32 -9.15 3.31 10.43
N ASP A 33 -9.29 4.57 10.03
CA ASP A 33 -10.14 4.99 8.91
C ASP A 33 -9.79 4.30 7.58
N PRO A 34 -8.51 4.02 7.25
CA PRO A 34 -8.21 3.27 6.04
C PRO A 34 -8.90 1.90 6.00
N LEU A 35 -9.06 1.22 7.14
CA LEU A 35 -9.77 -0.07 7.18
C LEU A 35 -11.25 0.11 6.81
N TYR A 36 -11.90 1.10 7.41
CA TYR A 36 -13.32 1.38 7.15
C TYR A 36 -13.55 1.82 5.72
N TYR A 37 -12.69 2.70 5.20
CA TYR A 37 -12.73 3.17 3.82
C TYR A 37 -12.63 1.99 2.82
N ILE A 38 -11.67 1.08 3.02
CA ILE A 38 -11.54 -0.11 2.16
C ILE A 38 -12.77 -1.01 2.27
N MET A 39 -13.29 -1.24 3.48
CA MET A 39 -14.49 -2.05 3.68
C MET A 39 -15.73 -1.44 3.00
N GLU A 40 -15.84 -0.11 2.99
CA GLU A 40 -16.95 0.59 2.34
C GLU A 40 -16.88 0.51 0.82
N HIS A 41 -15.69 0.73 0.24
CA HIS A 41 -15.52 0.79 -1.22
C HIS A 41 -15.27 -0.58 -1.87
N CYS A 42 -14.55 -1.47 -1.21
CA CYS A 42 -14.24 -2.82 -1.71
C CYS A 42 -15.22 -3.90 -1.21
N GLY A 43 -16.00 -3.62 -0.18
CA GLY A 43 -16.89 -4.62 0.42
C GLY A 43 -16.14 -5.73 1.15
N ALA A 44 -16.58 -6.98 0.96
CA ALA A 44 -15.98 -8.15 1.59
C ALA A 44 -14.67 -8.60 0.93
N ASP A 45 -14.53 -8.38 -0.39
CA ASP A 45 -13.38 -8.78 -1.20
C ASP A 45 -13.14 -7.75 -2.32
N PRO A 46 -11.90 -7.24 -2.49
CA PRO A 46 -10.65 -7.70 -1.87
C PRO A 46 -10.40 -7.17 -0.45
N ARG A 47 -9.96 -8.06 0.46
CA ARG A 47 -9.58 -7.71 1.83
C ARG A 47 -8.08 -7.38 1.95
N ALA A 48 -7.78 -6.22 2.52
CA ALA A 48 -6.41 -5.89 2.90
C ALA A 48 -5.90 -6.83 4.00
N LYS A 49 -4.72 -7.42 3.78
CA LYS A 49 -4.00 -8.23 4.76
C LYS A 49 -3.41 -7.35 5.86
N GLN A 50 -2.83 -6.21 5.47
CA GLN A 50 -2.16 -5.30 6.39
C GLN A 50 -2.22 -3.85 5.89
N LEU A 51 -2.24 -2.91 6.82
CA LEU A 51 -2.03 -1.49 6.58
C LEU A 51 -0.66 -1.05 7.09
N ARG A 52 -0.02 -0.14 6.36
CA ARG A 52 1.20 0.54 6.80
C ARG A 52 1.15 2.02 6.43
N TRP A 53 1.03 2.88 7.42
CA TRP A 53 1.19 4.32 7.25
C TRP A 53 2.60 4.65 6.75
N VAL A 54 2.69 5.45 5.69
CA VAL A 54 3.94 5.89 5.07
C VAL A 54 4.23 7.35 5.43
N SER A 55 3.19 8.17 5.46
CA SER A 55 3.18 9.56 5.93
C SER A 55 1.80 9.90 6.48
N ASP A 56 1.66 11.10 7.05
CA ASP A 56 0.36 11.62 7.51
C ASP A 56 -0.67 11.75 6.38
N SER A 57 -0.24 11.64 5.11
CA SER A 57 -1.08 11.82 3.92
C SER A 57 -1.20 10.56 3.06
N SER A 58 -0.60 9.43 3.49
CA SER A 58 -0.46 8.24 2.65
C SER A 58 -0.37 6.95 3.47
N VAL A 59 -1.14 5.95 3.05
CA VAL A 59 -1.14 4.60 3.63
C VAL A 59 -0.95 3.53 2.56
N ASN A 60 -0.08 2.56 2.82
CA ASN A 60 0.07 1.37 2.01
C ASN A 60 -0.89 0.27 2.47
N LEU A 61 -1.59 -0.32 1.51
CA LEU A 61 -2.50 -1.43 1.65
C LEU A 61 -1.82 -2.67 1.06
N GLU A 62 -1.48 -3.64 1.91
CA GLU A 62 -0.95 -4.93 1.46
C GLU A 62 -2.10 -5.92 1.30
N PHE A 63 -2.18 -6.56 0.14
CA PHE A 63 -3.15 -7.62 -0.16
C PHE A 63 -2.48 -9.00 -0.17
N TYR A 64 -3.30 -10.06 -0.20
CA TYR A 64 -2.78 -11.44 -0.21
C TYR A 64 -2.16 -11.82 -1.56
N ASN A 65 -2.65 -11.22 -2.64
CA ASN A 65 -2.15 -11.48 -3.98
C ASN A 65 -2.25 -10.23 -4.88
N PRO A 66 -1.53 -10.20 -6.01
CA PRO A 66 -1.55 -9.08 -6.94
C PRO A 66 -2.92 -8.79 -7.59
N ALA A 67 -3.74 -9.82 -7.80
CA ALA A 67 -5.04 -9.65 -8.44
C ALA A 67 -6.02 -8.90 -7.53
N ASP A 68 -5.98 -9.17 -6.23
CA ASP A 68 -6.75 -8.45 -5.22
C ASP A 68 -6.33 -6.97 -5.16
N ALA A 69 -5.02 -6.69 -5.20
CA ALA A 69 -4.52 -5.32 -5.22
C ALA A 69 -4.95 -4.57 -6.50
N ALA A 70 -4.93 -5.24 -7.65
CA ALA A 70 -5.41 -4.68 -8.91
C ALA A 70 -6.94 -4.44 -8.91
N ALA A 71 -7.72 -5.36 -8.33
CA ALA A 71 -9.16 -5.18 -8.16
C ALA A 71 -9.47 -4.00 -7.22
N ALA A 72 -8.76 -3.88 -6.10
CA ALA A 72 -8.89 -2.77 -5.17
C ALA A 72 -8.54 -1.44 -5.85
N LEU A 73 -7.47 -1.40 -6.65
CA LEU A 73 -7.11 -0.20 -7.43
C LEU A 73 -8.29 0.27 -8.28
N LEU A 74 -8.95 -0.62 -9.00
CA LEU A 74 -10.09 -0.30 -9.87
C LEU A 74 -11.32 0.21 -9.11
N LEU A 75 -11.49 -0.19 -7.85
CA LEU A 75 -12.62 0.23 -7.01
C LEU A 75 -12.38 1.58 -6.31
N LEU A 76 -11.11 1.97 -6.15
CA LEU A 76 -10.68 3.15 -5.40
C LEU A 76 -10.31 4.35 -6.29
N THR A 77 -10.38 4.21 -7.62
CA THR A 77 -10.10 5.25 -8.63
C THR A 77 -11.32 5.52 -9.51
#